data_AF-A0A3G1HH24-F1
#
_entry.id   AF-A0A3G1HH24-F1
#
_cell.length_a   1.000
_cell.length_b   1.000
_cell.length_c   1.000
_cell.angle_alpha   90.00
_cell.angle_beta   90.00
_cell.angle_gamma   90.00
#
_symmetry.space_group_name_H-M   'P 1'
#
loop_
_entity.id
_entity.type
_entity.pdbx_description
1 polymer ?
#
loop_
_entity_poly.entity_id
_entity_poly.type
_entity_poly.pdbx_seq_one_letter_code
_entity_poly.pdbx_strand_id
1 'polypeptide(L)'
;MNKLIYLMLLPVVLGESYERKEFVQKFTFHHIPATFDEANQICKQEGGNLAVVTSREAEKEMLALWKRSGPVVNPTQGLNAQAFIGIQLASKGWQTYFGENPPYFNWSSTWCGHQQPDNPAHAKVW
;
A
#
# COMPACT_ATOMS: atom_id res chain seq x y z
N MET A 1 24.18 -21.68 -66.33
CA MET A 1 24.39 -21.74 -64.86
C MET A 1 24.14 -20.35 -64.29
N ASN A 2 22.93 -20.08 -63.81
CA ASN A 2 22.64 -18.89 -63.00
C ASN A 2 21.98 -19.39 -61.72
N LYS A 3 22.74 -19.37 -60.62
CA LYS A 3 22.29 -19.75 -59.28
C LYS A 3 21.35 -18.66 -58.78
N LEU A 4 20.04 -18.90 -58.85
CA LEU A 4 19.07 -18.13 -58.08
C LEU A 4 19.28 -18.48 -56.61
N ILE A 5 19.88 -17.55 -55.88
CA ILE A 5 20.04 -17.62 -54.43
C ILE A 5 18.63 -17.54 -53.85
N TYR A 6 18.14 -18.68 -53.34
CA TYR A 6 16.94 -18.74 -52.53
C TYR A 6 17.18 -17.95 -51.24
N LEU A 7 16.80 -16.69 -51.24
CA LEU A 7 16.73 -15.87 -50.04
C LEU A 7 15.44 -16.23 -49.28
N MET A 8 15.45 -17.39 -48.61
CA MET A 8 14.48 -17.69 -47.56
C MET A 8 14.86 -16.83 -46.34
N LEU A 9 14.48 -15.56 -46.36
CA LEU A 9 14.41 -14.78 -45.13
C LEU A 9 13.17 -15.25 -44.38
N LEU A 10 13.43 -15.96 -43.29
CA LEU A 10 12.46 -16.40 -42.28
C LEU A 10 11.46 -15.28 -41.98
N PRO A 11 10.17 -15.58 -41.74
CA PRO A 11 9.22 -14.58 -41.31
C PRO A 11 9.74 -13.91 -40.04
N VAL A 12 9.92 -12.59 -40.09
CA VAL A 12 10.15 -11.79 -38.89
C VAL A 12 8.87 -11.90 -38.07
N VAL A 13 8.88 -12.81 -37.10
CA VAL A 13 7.91 -12.79 -36.01
C VAL A 13 8.24 -11.54 -35.22
N LEU A 14 7.50 -10.47 -35.45
CA LEU A 14 7.40 -9.37 -34.48
C LEU A 14 6.83 -9.99 -33.21
N GLY A 15 7.73 -10.33 -32.28
CA GLY A 15 7.33 -10.76 -30.95
C GLY A 15 6.49 -9.64 -30.34
N GLU A 16 5.28 -9.97 -29.90
CA GLU A 16 4.56 -9.10 -28.99
C GLU A 16 5.44 -8.96 -27.75
N SER A 17 6.15 -7.83 -27.64
CA SER A 17 6.77 -7.45 -26.39
C SER A 17 5.62 -7.10 -25.45
N TYR A 18 5.11 -8.13 -24.77
CA TYR A 18 4.19 -8.01 -23.67
C TYR A 18 4.96 -7.31 -22.55
N GLU A 19 5.08 -5.99 -22.64
CA GLU A 19 5.53 -5.15 -21.55
C GLU A 19 4.52 -5.39 -20.41
N ARG A 20 4.85 -6.34 -19.54
CA ARG A 20 4.15 -6.54 -18.29
C ARG A 20 4.32 -5.21 -17.56
N LYS A 21 3.29 -4.34 -17.62
CA LYS A 21 3.17 -3.20 -16.71
C LYS A 21 3.18 -3.79 -15.32
N GLU A 22 4.36 -3.86 -14.73
CA GLU A 22 4.53 -4.22 -13.35
C GLU A 22 3.77 -3.16 -12.56
N PHE A 23 2.70 -3.56 -11.90
CA PHE A 23 1.96 -2.67 -11.02
C PHE A 23 2.83 -2.44 -9.80
N VAL A 24 3.67 -1.39 -9.86
CA VAL A 24 4.48 -0.97 -8.72
C VAL A 24 3.59 -0.10 -7.84
N GLN A 25 3.23 -0.62 -6.67
CA GLN A 25 2.54 0.16 -5.66
C GLN A 25 3.50 1.26 -5.18
N LYS A 26 3.07 2.53 -5.27
CA LYS A 26 3.86 3.68 -4.83
C LYS A 26 3.21 4.29 -3.60
N PHE A 27 3.99 4.50 -2.55
CA PHE A 27 3.54 5.12 -1.31
C PHE A 27 4.04 6.57 -1.20
N THR A 28 3.18 7.45 -0.71
CA THR A 28 3.51 8.82 -0.31
C THR A 28 3.12 9.00 1.16
N PHE A 29 3.82 9.89 1.87
CA PHE A 29 3.53 10.21 3.26
C PHE A 29 3.24 11.71 3.40
N HIS A 30 2.19 12.05 4.15
CA HIS A 30 1.79 13.43 4.42
C HIS A 30 2.07 13.79 5.88
N HIS A 31 2.67 14.97 6.09
CA HIS A 31 3.10 15.45 7.41
C HIS A 31 2.07 16.32 8.12
N ILE A 32 1.03 16.74 7.41
CA ILE A 32 0.00 17.61 7.93
C ILE A 32 -1.00 16.74 8.69
N PRO A 33 -1.27 17.01 9.98
CA PRO A 33 -2.29 16.30 10.73
C PRO A 33 -3.64 16.44 10.02
N ALA A 34 -4.34 15.32 9.93
CA ALA A 34 -5.69 15.22 9.37
C ALA A 34 -6.46 14.20 10.20
N THR A 35 -7.79 14.29 10.20
CA THR A 35 -8.66 13.18 10.62
C THR A 35 -8.57 12.03 9.61
N PHE A 36 -9.08 10.85 9.97
CA PHE A 36 -9.09 9.70 9.07
C PHE A 36 -9.84 10.00 7.76
N ASP A 37 -11.01 10.67 7.86
CA ASP A 37 -11.82 11.05 6.71
C ASP A 37 -11.12 12.09 5.82
N GLU A 38 -10.48 13.10 6.41
CA GLU A 38 -9.70 14.10 5.68
C GLU A 38 -8.48 13.47 4.99
N ALA A 39 -7.73 12.61 5.67
CA ALA A 39 -6.58 11.92 5.09
C ALA A 39 -6.99 11.08 3.87
N ASN A 40 -8.13 10.41 3.97
CA ASN A 40 -8.69 9.66 2.85
C ASN A 40 -9.14 10.57 1.69
N GLN A 41 -9.73 11.72 1.96
CA GLN A 41 -10.08 12.69 0.93
C GLN A 41 -8.84 13.24 0.22
N ILE A 42 -7.78 13.59 0.97
CA ILE A 42 -6.49 14.05 0.42
C ILE A 42 -5.91 13.01 -0.52
N CYS A 43 -5.77 11.75 -0.08
CA CYS A 43 -5.22 10.70 -0.93
C CYS A 43 -6.03 10.50 -2.23
N LYS A 44 -7.37 10.60 -2.17
CA LYS A 44 -8.22 10.51 -3.37
C LYS A 44 -8.03 11.69 -4.33
N GLN A 45 -7.91 12.90 -3.80
CA GLN A 45 -7.66 14.10 -4.61
C GLN A 45 -6.34 14.01 -5.38
N GLU A 46 -5.35 13.30 -4.82
CA GLU A 46 -4.06 13.05 -5.46
C GLU A 46 -4.06 11.84 -6.43
N GLY A 47 -5.23 11.23 -6.67
CA GLY A 47 -5.37 10.06 -7.56
C GLY A 47 -4.95 8.73 -6.91
N GLY A 48 -4.79 8.71 -5.59
CA GLY A 48 -4.48 7.53 -4.80
C GLY A 48 -5.59 7.14 -3.82
N ASN A 49 -5.23 6.35 -2.81
CA ASN A 49 -6.09 5.96 -1.69
C ASN A 49 -5.24 5.84 -0.42
N LEU A 50 -5.87 5.79 0.76
CA LEU A 50 -5.15 5.41 1.97
C LEU A 50 -4.44 4.06 1.76
N ALA A 51 -3.16 4.02 2.11
CA ALA A 51 -2.31 2.87 1.85
C ALA A 51 -2.77 1.63 2.60
N VAL A 52 -3.08 0.55 1.88
CA VAL A 52 -3.34 -0.78 2.46
C VAL A 52 -2.03 -1.54 2.52
N VAL A 53 -1.67 -2.04 3.70
CA VAL A 53 -0.51 -2.91 3.86
C VAL A 53 -0.88 -4.28 3.30
N THR A 54 -0.26 -4.66 2.18
CA THR A 54 -0.61 -5.89 1.45
C THR A 54 0.27 -7.09 1.81
N SER A 55 1.44 -6.82 2.38
CA SER A 55 2.48 -7.82 2.66
C SER A 55 3.51 -7.26 3.65
N ARG A 56 4.41 -8.12 4.13
CA ARG A 56 5.57 -7.71 4.93
C ARG A 56 6.51 -6.79 4.13
N GLU A 57 6.63 -7.02 2.84
CA GLU A 57 7.45 -6.23 1.93
C GLU A 57 6.89 -4.81 1.78
N ALA A 58 5.57 -4.68 1.61
CA ALA A 58 4.88 -3.39 1.58
C ALA A 58 5.03 -2.64 2.92
N GLU A 59 4.86 -3.34 4.05
CA GLU A 59 5.11 -2.77 5.38
C GLU A 59 6.53 -2.20 5.48
N LYS A 60 7.55 -2.97 5.07
CA LYS A 60 8.95 -2.55 5.12
C LYS A 60 9.19 -1.31 4.26
N GLU A 61 8.60 -1.23 3.07
CA GLU A 61 8.70 -0.07 2.19
C GLU A 61 8.06 1.18 2.82
N MET A 62 6.85 1.04 3.37
CA MET A 62 6.13 2.11 4.05
C MET A 62 6.89 2.61 5.29
N LEU A 63 7.47 1.72 6.09
CA LEU A 63 8.32 2.09 7.22
C LEU A 63 9.61 2.80 6.78
N ALA A 64 10.22 2.37 5.68
CA ALA A 64 11.39 3.05 5.12
C ALA A 64 11.02 4.44 4.57
N LEU A 65 9.80 4.61 4.04
CA LEU A 65 9.26 5.91 3.65
C LEU A 65 9.03 6.82 4.86
N TRP A 66 8.34 6.33 5.89
CA TRP A 66 8.14 7.06 7.12
C TRP A 66 9.46 7.60 7.71
N LYS A 67 10.49 6.73 7.80
CA LYS A 67 11.80 7.11 8.34
C LYS A 67 12.48 8.27 7.61
N ARG A 68 12.33 8.35 6.28
CA ARG A 68 12.95 9.42 5.47
C ARG A 68 12.09 10.68 5.38
N SER A 69 10.76 10.55 5.52
CA SER A 69 9.84 11.67 5.44
C SER A 69 9.88 12.51 6.72
N GLY A 70 10.08 11.90 7.89
CA GLY A 70 10.08 12.59 9.18
C GLY A 70 8.69 12.61 9.85
N PRO A 71 8.58 13.17 11.07
CA PRO A 71 7.36 13.08 11.88
C PRO A 71 6.19 13.91 11.31
N VAL A 72 4.99 13.65 11.84
CA VAL A 72 3.84 14.55 11.65
C VAL A 72 4.13 15.87 12.39
N VAL A 73 3.85 17.00 11.73
CA VAL A 73 4.16 18.35 12.24
C VAL A 73 2.97 18.87 13.06
N ASN A 74 3.23 19.37 14.27
CA ASN A 74 2.21 19.93 15.19
C ASN A 74 0.97 19.02 15.40
N PRO A 75 1.14 17.74 15.74
CA PRO A 75 -0.01 16.86 15.94
C PRO A 75 -0.76 17.20 17.21
N THR A 76 -2.05 16.91 17.21
CA THR A 76 -2.86 16.84 18.42
C THR A 76 -2.32 15.73 19.33
N GLN A 77 -2.30 15.96 20.65
CA GLN A 77 -1.91 14.96 21.67
C GLN A 77 -0.49 14.38 21.54
N GLY A 78 0.41 15.04 20.81
CA GLY A 78 1.79 14.57 20.65
C GLY A 78 1.92 13.32 19.78
N LEU A 79 0.90 12.99 18.97
CA LEU A 79 0.88 11.82 18.09
C LEU A 79 1.73 12.01 16.83
N ASN A 80 2.99 12.44 16.97
CA ASN A 80 3.88 12.78 15.85
C ASN A 80 4.50 11.54 15.17
N ALA A 81 4.38 10.36 15.79
CA ALA A 81 5.02 9.11 15.40
C ALA A 81 4.04 8.08 14.79
N GLN A 82 2.90 8.53 14.25
CA GLN A 82 1.81 7.66 13.78
C GLN A 82 1.24 8.14 12.44
N ALA A 83 0.75 7.21 11.64
CA ALA A 83 0.13 7.45 10.34
C ALA A 83 -1.17 6.64 10.22
N PHE A 84 -2.16 7.20 9.53
CA PHE A 84 -3.31 6.39 9.12
C PHE A 84 -2.92 5.47 7.96
N ILE A 85 -3.46 4.26 8.00
CA ILE A 85 -3.44 3.27 6.92
C ILE A 85 -4.88 2.92 6.53
N GLY A 86 -5.06 2.37 5.34
CA GLY A 86 -6.36 2.12 4.72
C GLY A 86 -7.11 0.91 5.28
N ILE A 87 -7.17 0.74 6.59
CA ILE A 87 -8.02 -0.26 7.25
C ILE A 87 -8.91 0.40 8.31
N GLN A 88 -10.13 -0.10 8.45
CA GLN A 88 -11.12 0.40 9.41
C GLN A 88 -11.93 -0.76 9.98
N LEU A 89 -12.48 -0.56 11.18
CA LEU A 89 -13.37 -1.53 11.80
C LEU A 89 -14.79 -1.37 11.27
N ALA A 90 -15.33 -2.42 10.64
CA ALA A 90 -16.71 -2.50 10.18
C ALA A 90 -17.51 -3.54 10.99
N SER A 91 -18.81 -3.64 10.72
CA SER A 91 -19.71 -4.60 11.40
C SER A 91 -19.28 -6.07 11.27
N LYS A 92 -18.53 -6.40 10.20
CA LYS A 92 -18.02 -7.76 9.93
C LYS A 92 -16.55 -7.95 10.34
N GLY A 93 -15.95 -6.97 11.01
CA GLY A 93 -14.53 -6.98 11.38
C GLY A 93 -13.72 -5.95 10.61
N TRP A 94 -12.39 -6.09 10.65
CA TRP A 94 -11.46 -5.22 9.93
C TRP A 94 -11.63 -5.37 8.43
N GLN A 95 -11.74 -4.23 7.74
CA GLN A 95 -11.83 -4.15 6.29
C GLN A 95 -10.83 -3.12 5.78
N THR A 96 -10.35 -3.32 4.56
CA THR A 96 -9.68 -2.25 3.81
C THR A 96 -10.67 -1.11 3.59
N TYR A 97 -10.16 0.06 3.25
CA TYR A 97 -11.02 1.18 2.88
C TYR A 97 -11.94 0.85 1.66
N PHE A 98 -11.61 -0.18 0.87
CA PHE A 98 -12.43 -0.68 -0.25
C PHE A 98 -13.52 -1.69 0.19
N GLY A 99 -13.61 -2.02 1.47
CA GLY A 99 -14.57 -3.00 2.00
C GLY A 99 -14.13 -4.46 1.87
N GLU A 100 -12.88 -4.70 1.49
CA GLU A 100 -12.29 -6.04 1.36
C GLU A 100 -11.65 -6.49 2.68
N ASN A 101 -11.39 -7.79 2.85
CA ASN A 101 -10.60 -8.25 3.98
C ASN A 101 -9.14 -7.80 3.82
N PRO A 102 -8.49 -7.23 4.85
CA PRO A 102 -7.07 -6.91 4.77
C PRO A 102 -6.26 -8.20 4.58
N PRO A 103 -5.34 -8.24 3.60
CA PRO A 103 -4.57 -9.44 3.29
C PRO A 103 -3.41 -9.68 4.28
N TYR A 104 -3.10 -8.70 5.12
CA TYR A 104 -1.97 -8.72 6.02
C TYR A 104 -2.26 -7.98 7.33
N PHE A 105 -1.83 -8.56 8.44
CA PHE A 105 -1.91 -7.96 9.77
C PHE A 105 -0.58 -8.08 10.48
N ASN A 106 -0.12 -6.97 11.07
CA ASN A 106 1.01 -6.94 12.00
C ASN A 106 0.70 -5.97 13.14
N TRP A 107 -0.15 -6.42 14.06
CA TRP A 107 -0.61 -5.58 15.15
C TRP A 107 0.51 -5.35 16.18
N SER A 108 0.60 -4.11 16.68
CA SER A 108 1.56 -3.77 17.73
C SER A 108 1.27 -4.55 19.01
N SER A 109 2.30 -5.11 19.64
CA SER A 109 2.18 -5.78 20.94
C SER A 109 2.33 -4.85 22.15
N THR A 110 2.74 -3.60 21.91
CA THR A 110 3.19 -2.68 22.96
C THR A 110 2.73 -1.24 22.76
N TRP A 111 1.84 -0.96 21.81
CA TRP A 111 1.33 0.39 21.58
C TRP A 111 0.60 0.89 22.84
N CYS A 112 1.05 2.04 23.36
CA CYS A 112 0.63 2.58 24.66
C CYS A 112 0.70 1.56 25.82
N GLY A 113 1.62 0.59 25.76
CA GLY A 113 1.80 -0.44 26.78
C GLY A 113 0.89 -1.66 26.65
N HIS A 114 0.11 -1.77 25.57
CA HIS A 114 -0.88 -2.83 25.38
C HIS A 114 -0.82 -3.48 23.98
N GLN A 115 -1.27 -4.73 23.89
CA GLN A 115 -1.47 -5.44 22.62
C GLN A 115 -2.63 -4.82 21.84
N GLN A 116 -2.43 -4.64 20.54
CA GLN A 116 -3.45 -4.17 19.60
C GLN A 116 -4.03 -5.34 18.77
N PRO A 117 -5.26 -5.22 18.26
CA PRO A 117 -6.25 -4.25 18.74
C PRO A 117 -6.62 -4.52 20.19
N ASP A 118 -6.82 -3.47 20.97
CA ASP A 118 -7.10 -3.52 22.41
C ASP A 118 -8.46 -4.15 22.75
N ASN A 119 -9.38 -4.21 21.79
CA ASN A 119 -10.63 -4.96 21.89
C ASN A 119 -10.46 -6.41 21.37
N PRO A 120 -10.54 -7.42 22.25
CA PRO A 120 -10.36 -8.84 21.89
C PRO A 120 -11.37 -9.35 20.86
N ALA A 121 -12.58 -8.78 20.81
CA ALA A 121 -13.60 -9.15 19.83
C ALA A 121 -13.18 -8.82 18.38
N HIS A 122 -12.22 -7.91 18.21
CA HIS A 122 -11.74 -7.43 16.92
C HIS A 122 -10.30 -7.87 16.62
N ALA A 123 -9.70 -8.70 17.48
CA ALA A 123 -8.33 -9.21 17.28
C ALA A 123 -8.23 -10.34 16.25
N LYS A 124 -9.36 -10.83 15.70
CA LYS A 124 -9.38 -12.02 14.84
C LYS A 124 -8.69 -11.79 13.50
N VAL A 125 -7.50 -12.36 13.39
CA VAL A 125 -6.89 -12.88 12.17
C VAL A 125 -7.66 -14.16 11.83
N TRP A 126 -8.19 -14.26 10.62
CA TRP A 126 -8.91 -15.44 10.14
C TRP A 126 -7.99 -16.67 10.07
#